data_AF-A0A7J3BBV3-F1
#
_entry.id   AF-A0A7J3BBV3-F1
#
_cell.length_a   1.000
_cell.length_b   1.000
_cell.length_c   1.000
_cell.angle_alpha   90.00
_cell.angle_beta   90.00
_cell.angle_gamma   90.00
#
_symmetry.space_group_name_H-M   'P 1'
#
loop_
_entity.id
_entity.type
_entity.pdbx_description
1 polymer ?
#
loop_
_entity_poly.entity_id
_entity_poly.type
_entity_poly.pdbx_seq_one_letter_code
_entity_poly.pdbx_strand_id
1 'polypeptide(L)'
;MRPLDLGTGLQRNILMYARRNLSPYVYVSSRSEKDSALQLGIRIPEVINDRSSDGSVLRFVFLDNVCAVKWITGPKKGHAQGPTRTEFQKQVKESYANIILHSQGALLPTLYGKMVRVPEVSMAMSPLRRILISLEELGRIATSEFEKTLKSNSAAKRYFTLLEDLRFIKLEGDYYVAGEGMTNLKAKEIEPPELYEQILGSVIEQRSKYLQEVLHWTMIVPYLRWSNSYYLPSYEVGRLVKMERNDLIDTYVRFHEARRPMLT
;
A
#
# COMPACT_ATOMS: atom_id res chain seq x y z
N MET A 1 -1.26 -5.49 -20.39
CA MET A 1 -2.30 -6.05 -21.29
C MET A 1 -2.35 -5.18 -22.55
N ARG A 2 -2.33 -5.73 -23.77
CA ARG A 2 -2.47 -4.91 -24.99
C ARG A 2 -3.95 -4.53 -25.18
N PRO A 3 -4.28 -3.31 -25.63
CA PRO A 3 -5.65 -2.94 -25.96
C PRO A 3 -6.23 -3.93 -26.98
N LEU A 4 -7.47 -4.38 -26.76
CA LEU A 4 -8.18 -5.24 -27.71
C LEU A 4 -8.37 -4.51 -29.04
N ASP A 5 -8.13 -5.25 -30.14
CA ASP A 5 -8.39 -4.77 -31.49
C ASP A 5 -9.89 -4.49 -31.68
N LEU A 6 -10.21 -3.42 -32.41
CA LEU A 6 -11.58 -2.89 -32.53
C LEU A 6 -12.49 -3.87 -33.31
N GLY A 7 -13.08 -4.83 -32.59
CA GLY A 7 -14.06 -5.77 -33.14
C GLY A 7 -15.44 -5.13 -33.16
N THR A 8 -16.07 -4.99 -34.32
CA THR A 8 -17.45 -4.51 -34.56
C THR A 8 -17.69 -2.98 -34.53
N GLY A 9 -18.64 -2.52 -35.37
CA GLY A 9 -19.04 -1.11 -35.45
C GLY A 9 -19.67 -0.57 -34.16
N LEU A 10 -20.30 -1.43 -33.37
CA LEU A 10 -20.86 -1.10 -32.06
C LEU A 10 -19.77 -0.61 -31.10
N GLN A 11 -18.63 -1.30 -31.06
CA GLN A 11 -17.53 -0.94 -30.16
C GLN A 11 -16.89 0.37 -30.55
N ARG A 12 -16.76 0.62 -31.85
CA ARG A 12 -16.29 1.89 -32.37
C ARG A 12 -17.20 3.04 -31.91
N ASN A 13 -18.52 2.86 -31.97
CA ASN A 13 -19.48 3.89 -31.55
C ASN A 13 -19.42 4.17 -30.05
N ILE A 14 -19.37 3.12 -29.21
CA ILE A 14 -19.24 3.27 -27.76
C ILE A 14 -17.91 3.95 -27.41
N LEU A 15 -16.81 3.56 -28.04
CA LEU A 15 -15.49 4.15 -27.77
C LEU A 15 -15.42 5.61 -28.24
N MET A 16 -16.00 5.96 -29.39
CA MET A 16 -16.09 7.35 -29.84
C MET A 16 -16.92 8.21 -28.87
N TYR A 17 -18.05 7.69 -28.39
CA TYR A 17 -18.84 8.34 -27.35
C TYR A 17 -18.00 8.55 -26.08
N ALA A 18 -17.32 7.51 -25.58
CA ALA A 18 -16.53 7.58 -24.37
C ALA A 18 -15.35 8.57 -24.51
N ARG A 19 -14.67 8.58 -25.66
CA ARG A 19 -13.56 9.52 -25.90
C ARG A 19 -14.01 10.97 -25.96
N ARG A 20 -15.21 11.23 -26.48
CA ARG A 20 -15.80 12.58 -26.56
C ARG A 20 -16.31 13.07 -25.22
N ASN A 21 -16.93 12.20 -24.42
CA ASN A 21 -17.64 12.61 -23.20
C ASN A 21 -16.83 12.39 -21.91
N LEU A 22 -15.89 11.45 -21.89
CA LEU A 22 -15.11 11.08 -20.70
C LEU A 22 -13.65 11.53 -20.81
N SER A 23 -12.86 10.95 -21.73
CA SER A 23 -11.45 11.30 -21.95
C SER A 23 -10.90 10.72 -23.26
N PRO A 24 -10.04 11.45 -24.00
CA PRO A 24 -9.44 10.94 -25.24
C PRO A 24 -8.56 9.70 -25.04
N TYR A 25 -8.07 9.46 -23.82
CA TYR A 25 -7.17 8.33 -23.50
C TYR A 25 -7.89 7.05 -23.10
N VAL A 26 -9.22 7.00 -23.22
CA VAL A 26 -10.01 5.80 -22.93
C VAL A 26 -9.80 4.72 -23.99
N TYR A 27 -9.77 3.47 -23.55
CA TYR A 27 -9.69 2.26 -24.38
C TYR A 27 -10.65 1.18 -23.83
N VAL A 28 -10.93 0.15 -24.64
CA VAL A 28 -11.73 -1.00 -24.22
C VAL A 28 -10.81 -1.97 -23.47
N SER A 29 -11.05 -2.18 -22.17
CA SER A 29 -10.26 -3.09 -21.33
C SER A 29 -10.77 -4.53 -21.42
N SER A 30 -12.09 -4.72 -21.37
CA SER A 30 -12.72 -6.03 -21.50
C SER A 30 -14.14 -5.95 -22.06
N ARG A 31 -14.66 -7.09 -22.51
CA ARG A 31 -16.01 -7.22 -23.08
C ARG A 31 -16.86 -8.09 -22.16
N SER A 32 -18.06 -7.63 -21.83
CA SER A 32 -19.08 -8.51 -21.26
C SER A 32 -19.92 -9.05 -22.41
N GLU A 33 -19.82 -10.35 -22.68
CA GLU A 33 -20.60 -11.03 -23.73
C GLU A 33 -22.10 -11.03 -23.42
N LYS A 34 -22.49 -10.89 -22.15
CA LYS A 34 -23.88 -11.00 -21.70
C LYS A 34 -24.69 -9.69 -21.78
N ASP A 35 -24.04 -8.52 -21.69
CA ASP A 35 -24.75 -7.26 -21.39
C ASP A 35 -24.68 -6.18 -22.47
N SER A 36 -24.12 -6.46 -23.66
CA SER A 36 -23.79 -5.42 -24.66
C SER A 36 -23.04 -4.22 -24.03
N ALA A 37 -22.25 -4.52 -23.00
CA ALA A 37 -21.53 -3.57 -22.17
C ALA A 37 -20.04 -3.71 -22.44
N LEU A 38 -19.37 -2.57 -22.63
CA LEU A 38 -17.92 -2.52 -22.69
C LEU A 38 -17.38 -2.02 -21.37
N GLN A 39 -16.41 -2.76 -20.82
CA GLN A 39 -15.56 -2.24 -19.77
C GLN A 39 -14.48 -1.37 -20.41
N LEU A 40 -14.34 -0.17 -19.89
CA LEU A 40 -13.41 0.82 -20.38
C LEU A 40 -12.30 1.04 -19.36
N GLY A 41 -11.08 1.09 -19.87
CA GLY A 41 -9.89 1.53 -19.15
C GLY A 41 -9.43 2.92 -19.60
N ILE A 42 -8.49 3.51 -18.89
CA ILE A 42 -7.83 4.77 -19.27
C ILE A 42 -6.30 4.62 -19.24
N ARG A 43 -5.63 5.33 -20.16
CA ARG A 43 -4.17 5.52 -20.12
C ARG A 43 -3.86 6.87 -19.52
N ILE A 44 -3.12 6.90 -18.44
CA ILE A 44 -2.68 8.14 -17.82
C ILE A 44 -1.23 8.38 -18.26
N PRO A 45 -0.94 9.46 -19.01
CA PRO A 45 0.43 9.81 -19.33
C PRO A 45 1.13 10.31 -18.06
N GLU A 46 2.28 9.74 -17.77
CA GLU A 46 3.17 10.15 -16.69
C GLU A 46 4.54 10.51 -17.21
N VAL A 47 5.02 11.67 -16.77
CA VAL A 47 6.38 12.13 -17.04
C VAL A 47 7.21 11.79 -15.81
N ILE A 48 8.21 10.94 -16.01
CA ILE A 48 9.14 10.51 -14.98
C ILE A 48 10.48 11.16 -15.29
N ASN A 49 10.94 12.04 -14.39
CA ASN A 49 12.24 12.67 -14.53
C ASN A 49 13.33 11.68 -14.12
N ASP A 50 14.22 11.35 -15.04
CA ASP A 50 15.33 10.44 -14.81
C ASP A 50 16.62 11.08 -15.30
N ARG A 51 17.42 11.59 -14.36
CA ARG A 51 18.71 12.23 -14.63
C ARG A 51 19.81 11.25 -15.08
N SER A 52 19.54 9.94 -15.07
CA SER A 52 20.50 8.92 -15.53
C SER A 52 20.50 8.70 -17.04
N SER A 53 19.38 9.03 -17.70
CA SER A 53 19.26 9.17 -19.15
C SER A 53 19.14 10.65 -19.49
N ASP A 54 19.37 11.02 -20.74
CA ASP A 54 19.35 12.42 -21.22
C ASP A 54 17.97 13.12 -21.18
N GLY A 55 17.10 12.82 -20.22
CA GLY A 55 15.85 13.54 -20.00
C GLY A 55 14.72 12.74 -19.35
N SER A 56 13.53 13.35 -19.36
CA SER A 56 12.31 12.76 -18.82
C SER A 56 11.79 11.63 -19.70
N VAL A 57 11.30 10.57 -19.07
CA VAL A 57 10.68 9.42 -19.74
C VAL A 57 9.16 9.55 -19.67
N LEU A 58 8.49 9.53 -20.83
CA LEU A 58 7.03 9.44 -20.90
C LEU A 58 6.60 7.97 -20.76
N ARG A 59 5.80 7.67 -19.73
CA ARG A 59 5.15 6.39 -19.52
C ARG A 59 3.64 6.54 -19.55
N PHE A 60 2.94 5.44 -19.80
CA PHE A 60 1.49 5.38 -19.73
C PHE A 60 1.11 4.36 -18.68
N VAL A 61 0.43 4.82 -17.63
CA VAL A 61 -0.18 3.93 -16.63
C VAL A 61 -1.53 3.48 -17.15
N PHE A 62 -1.73 2.17 -17.21
CA PHE A 62 -2.96 1.55 -17.70
C PHE A 62 -3.84 1.23 -16.51
N LEU A 63 -5.01 1.88 -16.43
CA LEU A 63 -6.07 1.52 -15.49
C LEU A 63 -7.13 0.75 -16.26
N ASP A 64 -7.25 -0.54 -16.00
CA ASP A 64 -8.25 -1.42 -16.61
C ASP A 64 -9.58 -1.36 -15.85
N ASN A 65 -10.69 -1.59 -16.56
CA ASN A 65 -12.03 -1.77 -15.98
C ASN A 65 -12.47 -0.64 -15.03
N VAL A 66 -12.15 0.60 -15.39
CA VAL A 66 -12.49 1.80 -14.61
C VAL A 66 -13.99 2.05 -14.61
N CYS A 67 -14.65 1.88 -15.76
CA CYS A 67 -16.09 2.07 -15.88
C CYS A 67 -16.71 1.18 -16.95
N ALA A 68 -18.02 1.00 -16.88
CA ALA A 68 -18.79 0.31 -17.91
C ALA A 68 -19.61 1.32 -18.73
N VAL A 69 -19.63 1.13 -20.05
CA VAL A 69 -20.52 1.85 -20.97
C VAL A 69 -21.37 0.84 -21.73
N LYS A 70 -22.68 1.01 -21.67
CA LYS A 70 -23.67 0.16 -22.32
C LYS A 70 -24.22 0.83 -23.57
N TRP A 71 -24.55 0.05 -24.58
CA TRP A 71 -25.33 0.54 -25.71
C TRP A 71 -26.79 0.16 -25.56
N ILE A 72 -27.67 1.15 -25.56
CA ILE A 72 -29.11 0.95 -25.50
C ILE A 72 -29.67 1.13 -26.90
N THR A 73 -30.27 0.07 -27.42
CA THR A 73 -30.96 0.10 -28.71
C THR A 73 -32.39 0.62 -28.50
N GLY A 74 -32.69 1.80 -29.04
CA GLY A 74 -34.04 2.38 -29.02
C GLY A 74 -34.72 2.32 -30.40
N PRO A 75 -36.03 2.61 -30.47
CA PRO A 75 -36.85 2.47 -31.68
C PRO A 75 -36.49 3.42 -32.83
N LYS A 76 -35.69 4.47 -32.60
CA LYS A 76 -35.28 5.42 -33.66
C LYS A 76 -33.77 5.41 -33.94
N LYS A 77 -32.93 5.34 -32.91
CA LYS A 77 -31.46 5.09 -32.97
C LYS A 77 -30.99 4.53 -31.62
N GLY A 78 -29.92 3.73 -31.65
CA GLY A 78 -29.22 3.34 -30.43
C GLY A 78 -28.39 4.49 -29.85
N HIS A 79 -28.18 4.50 -28.54
CA HIS A 79 -27.31 5.46 -27.85
C HIS A 79 -26.45 4.77 -26.80
N ALA A 80 -25.30 5.36 -26.49
CA ALA A 80 -24.44 4.89 -25.40
C ALA A 80 -24.89 5.54 -24.08
N GLN A 81 -24.95 4.73 -23.02
CA GLN A 81 -25.16 5.17 -21.65
C GLN A 81 -23.96 4.76 -20.80
N GLY A 82 -23.43 5.70 -20.04
CA GLY A 82 -22.26 5.49 -19.18
C GLY A 82 -22.25 6.50 -18.03
N PRO A 83 -21.20 6.50 -17.19
CA PRO A 83 -21.08 7.47 -16.11
C PRO A 83 -20.96 8.90 -16.65
N THR A 84 -21.26 9.87 -15.79
CA THR A 84 -20.89 11.26 -16.03
C THR A 84 -19.37 11.43 -16.00
N ARG A 85 -18.86 12.53 -16.55
CA ARG A 85 -17.43 12.85 -16.51
C ARG A 85 -16.88 12.94 -15.09
N THR A 86 -17.66 13.49 -14.15
CA THR A 86 -17.28 13.62 -12.74
C THR A 86 -17.17 12.25 -12.06
N GLU A 87 -18.14 11.38 -12.26
CA GLU A 87 -18.11 10.00 -11.73
C GLU A 87 -16.94 9.21 -12.31
N PHE A 88 -16.69 9.34 -13.62
CA PHE A 88 -15.54 8.73 -14.27
C PHE A 88 -14.21 9.21 -13.68
N GLN A 89 -14.04 10.52 -13.49
CA GLN A 89 -12.83 11.07 -12.87
C GLN A 89 -12.62 10.57 -11.43
N LYS A 90 -13.71 10.43 -10.66
CA LYS A 90 -13.66 9.83 -9.32
C LYS A 90 -13.18 8.37 -9.37
N GLN A 91 -13.75 7.56 -10.26
CA GLN A 91 -13.35 6.15 -10.45
C GLN A 91 -11.90 6.02 -10.91
N VAL A 92 -11.43 6.90 -11.80
CA VAL A 92 -10.02 6.98 -12.23
C VAL A 92 -9.12 7.26 -11.01
N LYS A 93 -9.46 8.25 -10.20
CA LYS A 93 -8.69 8.62 -9.01
C LYS A 93 -8.63 7.47 -7.99
N GLU A 94 -9.75 6.81 -7.73
CA GLU A 94 -9.83 5.65 -6.83
C GLU A 94 -8.99 4.47 -7.35
N SER A 95 -9.10 4.17 -8.64
CA SER A 95 -8.33 3.10 -9.29
C SER A 95 -6.82 3.37 -9.24
N TYR A 96 -6.42 4.63 -9.46
CA TYR A 96 -5.02 5.04 -9.38
C TYR A 96 -4.49 5.01 -7.94
N ALA A 97 -5.27 5.48 -6.97
CA ALA A 97 -4.95 5.38 -5.55
C ALA A 97 -4.75 3.92 -5.11
N ASN A 98 -5.54 2.99 -5.65
CA ASN A 98 -5.36 1.57 -5.39
C ASN A 98 -4.01 1.07 -5.92
N ILE A 99 -3.55 1.47 -7.11
CA ILE A 99 -2.20 1.11 -7.60
C ILE A 99 -1.13 1.57 -6.63
N ILE A 100 -1.22 2.82 -6.17
CA ILE A 100 -0.28 3.38 -5.19
C ILE A 100 -0.28 2.55 -3.89
N LEU A 101 -1.45 2.21 -3.36
CA LEU A 101 -1.58 1.39 -2.15
C LEU A 101 -1.01 -0.03 -2.34
N HIS A 102 -1.26 -0.65 -3.49
CA HIS A 102 -0.69 -1.97 -3.81
C HIS A 102 0.85 -1.90 -3.92
N SER A 103 1.39 -0.86 -4.55
CA SER A 103 2.83 -0.62 -4.63
C SER A 103 3.46 -0.41 -3.25
N GLN A 104 2.79 0.34 -2.37
CA GLN A 104 3.21 0.47 -0.97
C GLN A 104 3.20 -0.88 -0.22
N GLY A 105 2.16 -1.69 -0.43
CA GLY A 105 2.08 -3.05 0.11
C GLY A 105 3.24 -3.93 -0.38
N ALA A 106 3.59 -3.85 -1.66
CA ALA A 106 4.70 -4.60 -2.26
C ALA A 106 6.08 -4.14 -1.74
N LEU A 107 6.22 -2.86 -1.39
CA LEU A 107 7.43 -2.29 -0.80
C LEU A 107 7.66 -2.72 0.65
N LEU A 108 6.58 -2.89 1.40
CA LEU A 108 6.64 -3.03 2.84
C LEU A 108 7.55 -4.18 3.33
N PRO A 109 7.53 -5.38 2.70
CA PRO A 109 8.47 -6.47 3.01
C PRO A 109 9.95 -6.10 2.85
N THR A 110 10.29 -5.12 2.01
CA THR A 110 11.69 -4.70 1.82
C THR A 110 12.12 -3.60 2.78
N LEU A 111 11.15 -2.93 3.41
CA LEU A 111 11.38 -1.76 4.26
C LEU A 111 11.27 -2.05 5.75
N TYR A 112 10.60 -3.14 6.18
CA TYR A 112 10.29 -3.36 7.61
C TYR A 112 11.53 -3.28 8.51
N GLY A 113 12.65 -3.90 8.13
CA GLY A 113 13.86 -3.93 8.95
C GLY A 113 14.49 -2.54 9.09
N LYS A 114 14.37 -1.72 8.05
CA LYS A 114 14.84 -0.33 8.04
C LYS A 114 13.89 0.59 8.80
N MET A 115 12.57 0.33 8.72
CA MET A 115 11.55 1.12 9.39
C MET A 115 11.68 1.09 10.91
N VAL A 116 12.04 -0.06 11.50
CA VAL A 116 12.22 -0.18 12.96
C VAL A 116 13.32 0.76 13.48
N ARG A 117 14.29 1.13 12.64
CA ARG A 117 15.39 2.05 12.98
C ARG A 117 15.01 3.53 12.86
N VAL A 118 13.86 3.85 12.28
CA VAL A 118 13.35 5.23 12.23
C VAL A 118 12.95 5.64 13.65
N PRO A 119 13.48 6.74 14.23
CA PRO A 119 13.27 7.08 15.64
C PRO A 119 11.80 7.10 16.07
N GLU A 120 10.94 7.68 15.26
CA GLU A 120 9.51 7.79 15.52
C GLU A 120 8.81 6.42 15.51
N VAL A 121 9.21 5.54 14.60
CA VAL A 121 8.69 4.16 14.53
C VAL A 121 9.21 3.37 15.73
N SER A 122 10.50 3.45 16.02
CA SER A 122 11.14 2.80 17.18
C SER A 122 10.46 3.21 18.50
N MET A 123 10.17 4.51 18.66
CA MET A 123 9.47 5.05 19.82
C MET A 123 8.04 4.49 19.94
N ALA A 124 7.29 4.45 18.82
CA ALA A 124 5.96 3.85 18.79
C ALA A 124 5.98 2.37 19.15
N MET A 125 7.03 1.65 18.74
CA MET A 125 7.23 0.22 19.03
C MET A 125 7.83 -0.09 20.40
N SER A 126 8.19 0.94 21.18
CA SER A 126 8.80 0.76 22.49
C SER A 126 8.02 -0.14 23.45
N PRO A 127 6.67 -0.18 23.47
CA PRO A 127 5.95 -1.12 24.34
C PRO A 127 6.23 -2.59 23.99
N LEU A 128 6.22 -2.94 22.69
CA LEU A 128 6.56 -4.30 22.23
C LEU A 128 8.00 -4.65 22.61
N ARG A 129 8.93 -3.71 22.37
CA ARG A 129 10.34 -3.90 22.71
C ARG A 129 10.57 -4.18 24.19
N ARG A 130 9.88 -3.44 25.09
CA ARG A 130 9.98 -3.65 26.54
C ARG A 130 9.49 -5.03 26.96
N ILE A 131 8.42 -5.55 26.35
CA ILE A 131 7.93 -6.90 26.62
C ILE A 131 8.99 -7.94 26.23
N LEU A 132 9.58 -7.80 25.04
CA LEU A 132 10.60 -8.72 24.55
C LEU A 132 11.87 -8.71 25.42
N ILE A 133 12.32 -7.52 25.84
CA ILE A 133 13.47 -7.37 26.76
C ILE A 133 13.17 -8.03 28.10
N SER A 134 12.01 -7.72 28.71
CA SER A 134 11.64 -8.27 30.03
C SER A 134 11.56 -9.79 29.98
N LEU A 135 11.03 -10.35 28.89
CA LEU A 135 10.94 -11.78 28.70
C LEU A 135 12.30 -12.44 28.51
N GLU A 136 13.24 -11.75 27.88
CA GLU A 136 14.62 -12.23 27.75
C GLU A 136 15.37 -12.19 29.07
N GLU A 137 15.27 -11.09 29.82
CA GLU A 137 15.99 -10.91 31.08
C GLU A 137 15.45 -11.83 32.20
N LEU A 138 14.12 -11.99 32.27
CA LEU A 138 13.45 -12.73 33.36
C LEU A 138 13.12 -14.19 32.96
N GLY A 139 13.19 -14.53 31.67
CA GLY A 139 12.76 -15.81 31.11
C GLY A 139 11.24 -16.04 31.08
N ARG A 140 10.49 -15.34 31.94
CA ARG A 140 9.02 -15.39 32.05
C ARG A 140 8.46 -14.11 32.64
N ILE A 141 7.22 -13.77 32.29
CA ILE A 141 6.48 -12.62 32.82
C ILE A 141 5.18 -13.12 33.43
N ALA A 142 4.89 -12.78 34.69
CA ALA A 142 3.64 -13.20 35.33
C ALA A 142 2.43 -12.47 34.73
N THR A 143 1.34 -13.20 34.47
CA THR A 143 0.06 -12.60 34.03
C THR A 143 -0.46 -11.59 35.04
N SER A 144 -0.18 -11.76 36.33
CA SER A 144 -0.59 -10.84 37.40
C SER A 144 0.16 -9.50 37.41
N GLU A 145 1.43 -9.47 36.99
CA GLU A 145 2.15 -8.20 36.75
C GLU A 145 1.52 -7.42 35.60
N PHE A 146 1.01 -8.16 34.62
CA PHE A 146 0.30 -7.65 33.46
C PHE A 146 -1.15 -7.22 33.77
N GLU A 147 -1.88 -7.95 34.62
CA GLU A 147 -3.26 -7.63 35.01
C GLU A 147 -3.37 -6.31 35.79
N LYS A 148 -2.36 -5.97 36.59
CA LYS A 148 -2.27 -4.66 37.26
C LYS A 148 -2.17 -3.51 36.25
N THR A 149 -1.52 -3.73 35.10
CA THR A 149 -1.44 -2.77 34.00
C THR A 149 -2.68 -2.79 33.09
N LEU A 150 -3.33 -3.95 32.94
CA LEU A 150 -4.53 -4.15 32.10
C LEU A 150 -5.78 -3.49 32.65
N LYS A 151 -5.97 -3.50 33.98
CA LYS A 151 -7.15 -2.88 34.61
C LYS A 151 -7.23 -1.37 34.37
N SER A 152 -6.13 -0.71 33.98
CA SER A 152 -6.09 0.70 33.62
C SER A 152 -5.78 0.98 32.14
N ASN A 153 -5.26 0.02 31.37
CA ASN A 153 -4.76 0.29 30.02
C ASN A 153 -5.05 -0.84 28.99
N SER A 154 -6.09 -0.63 28.18
CA SER A 154 -6.52 -1.55 27.11
C SER A 154 -5.48 -1.75 25.99
N ALA A 155 -4.50 -0.84 25.84
CA ALA A 155 -3.45 -0.93 24.82
C ALA A 155 -2.41 -2.00 25.15
N ALA A 156 -2.06 -2.18 26.43
CA ALA A 156 -1.11 -3.21 26.85
C ALA A 156 -1.60 -4.62 26.46
N LYS A 157 -2.91 -4.88 26.61
CA LYS A 157 -3.53 -6.13 26.17
C LYS A 157 -3.24 -6.45 24.71
N ARG A 158 -3.43 -5.44 23.86
CA ARG A 158 -3.30 -5.56 22.41
C ARG A 158 -1.87 -5.91 22.00
N TYR A 159 -0.86 -5.47 22.74
CA TYR A 159 0.54 -5.78 22.45
C TYR A 159 0.90 -7.23 22.76
N PHE A 160 0.46 -7.77 23.90
CA PHE A 160 0.68 -9.18 24.23
C PHE A 160 -0.09 -10.10 23.28
N THR A 161 -1.37 -9.82 23.04
CA THR A 161 -2.17 -10.58 22.06
C THR A 161 -1.51 -10.56 20.69
N LEU A 162 -0.98 -9.41 20.25
CA LEU A 162 -0.28 -9.30 18.98
C LEU A 162 0.99 -10.18 18.93
N LEU A 163 1.81 -10.19 19.98
CA LEU A 163 3.02 -11.00 20.04
C LEU A 163 2.70 -12.50 20.15
N GLU A 164 1.62 -12.86 20.84
CA GLU A 164 1.13 -14.23 20.98
C GLU A 164 0.57 -14.76 19.67
N ASP A 165 -0.26 -13.98 18.97
CA ASP A 165 -0.81 -14.31 17.64
C ASP A 165 0.30 -14.57 16.61
N LEU A 166 1.42 -13.88 16.75
CA LEU A 166 2.62 -14.03 15.92
C LEU A 166 3.60 -15.10 16.45
N ARG A 167 3.23 -15.80 17.54
CA ARG A 167 4.00 -16.86 18.20
C ARG A 167 5.38 -16.43 18.69
N PHE A 168 5.59 -15.13 18.93
CA PHE A 168 6.82 -14.64 19.56
C PHE A 168 6.80 -14.85 21.07
N ILE A 169 5.61 -14.85 21.68
CA ILE A 169 5.38 -15.25 23.07
C ILE A 169 4.29 -16.33 23.10
N LYS A 170 4.19 -17.05 24.21
CA LYS A 170 3.09 -17.98 24.50
C LYS A 170 2.74 -17.94 25.98
N LEU A 171 1.48 -18.24 26.30
CA LEU A 171 1.03 -18.41 27.68
C LEU A 171 1.26 -19.86 28.15
N GLU A 172 1.97 -20.03 29.26
CA GLU A 172 2.17 -21.29 29.97
C GLU A 172 1.74 -21.14 31.43
N GLY A 173 0.55 -21.66 31.76
CA GLY A 173 -0.07 -21.42 33.06
C GLY A 173 -0.33 -19.93 33.27
N ASP A 174 0.20 -19.38 34.36
CA ASP A 174 0.07 -17.94 34.72
C ASP A 174 1.28 -17.10 34.27
N TYR A 175 2.05 -17.58 33.29
CA TYR A 175 3.23 -16.89 32.80
C TYR A 175 3.26 -16.80 31.28
N TYR A 176 3.66 -15.63 30.76
CA TYR A 176 4.12 -15.51 29.39
C TYR A 176 5.58 -15.93 29.30
N VAL A 177 5.89 -16.78 28.32
CA VAL A 177 7.24 -17.27 28.02
C VAL A 177 7.57 -17.07 26.55
N ALA A 178 8.82 -17.28 26.16
CA ALA A 178 9.25 -17.21 24.77
C ALA A 178 8.50 -18.24 23.90
N GLY A 179 7.90 -17.76 22.81
CA GLY A 179 7.23 -18.59 21.82
C GLY A 179 8.21 -19.12 20.76
N GLU A 180 7.71 -19.99 19.87
CA GLU A 180 8.49 -20.60 18.79
C GLU A 180 9.22 -19.57 17.92
N GLY A 181 8.57 -18.45 17.60
CA GLY A 181 9.15 -17.41 16.77
C GLY A 181 10.38 -16.76 17.40
N MET A 182 10.35 -16.48 18.70
CA MET A 182 11.49 -15.90 19.42
C MET A 182 12.61 -16.93 19.61
N THR A 183 12.27 -18.16 19.97
CA THR A 183 13.24 -19.25 20.15
C THR A 183 13.98 -19.58 18.84
N ASN A 184 13.28 -19.61 17.71
CA ASN A 184 13.87 -19.86 16.40
C ASN A 184 14.86 -18.77 15.97
N LEU A 185 14.59 -17.51 16.32
CA LEU A 185 15.52 -16.41 16.04
C LEU A 185 16.73 -16.45 16.98
N LYS A 186 16.53 -16.76 18.27
CA LYS A 186 17.63 -16.97 19.22
C LYS A 186 18.55 -18.12 18.83
N ALA A 187 18.00 -19.21 18.29
CA ALA A 187 18.78 -20.34 17.80
C ALA A 187 19.73 -19.99 16.64
N LYS A 188 19.55 -18.83 16.00
CA LYS A 188 20.47 -18.30 14.99
C LYS A 188 21.61 -17.44 15.59
N GLU A 189 21.75 -17.44 16.91
CA GLU A 189 22.78 -16.68 17.65
C GLU A 189 22.75 -15.17 17.33
N ILE A 190 21.55 -14.62 17.09
CA ILE A 190 21.37 -13.20 16.82
C ILE A 190 21.44 -12.42 18.14
N GLU A 191 22.30 -11.42 18.19
CA GLU A 191 22.47 -10.55 19.35
C GLU A 191 21.18 -9.80 19.72
N PRO A 192 20.92 -9.53 21.02
CA PRO A 192 19.63 -8.99 21.49
C PRO A 192 19.13 -7.74 20.76
N PRO A 193 19.96 -6.71 20.44
CA PRO A 193 19.49 -5.55 19.71
C PRO A 193 18.93 -5.90 18.32
N GLU A 194 19.62 -6.79 17.60
CA GLU A 194 19.23 -7.21 16.25
C GLU A 194 18.06 -8.19 16.29
N LEU A 195 18.00 -9.06 17.31
CA LEU A 195 16.88 -9.95 17.56
C LEU A 195 15.56 -9.18 17.66
N TYR A 196 15.54 -8.11 18.47
CA TYR A 196 14.34 -7.29 18.61
C TYR A 196 13.99 -6.58 17.31
N GLU A 197 14.97 -6.04 16.59
CA GLU A 197 14.72 -5.41 15.29
C GLU A 197 14.07 -6.38 14.29
N GLN A 198 14.52 -7.64 14.27
CA GLN A 198 13.92 -8.67 13.41
C GLN A 198 12.50 -9.04 13.83
N ILE A 199 12.24 -9.18 15.13
CA ILE A 199 10.89 -9.46 15.66
C ILE A 199 9.95 -8.28 15.33
N LEU A 200 10.35 -7.06 15.66
CA LEU A 200 9.57 -5.84 15.38
C LEU A 200 9.36 -5.66 13.87
N GLY A 201 10.37 -5.94 13.06
CA GLY A 201 10.27 -5.98 11.61
C GLY A 201 9.19 -6.94 11.13
N SER A 202 9.19 -8.16 11.67
CA SER A 202 8.18 -9.19 11.36
C SER A 202 6.77 -8.76 11.80
N VAL A 203 6.64 -8.04 12.92
CA VAL A 203 5.37 -7.46 13.36
C VAL A 203 4.85 -6.44 12.34
N ILE A 204 5.72 -5.55 11.83
CA ILE A 204 5.34 -4.59 10.79
C ILE A 204 4.91 -5.34 9.52
N GLU A 205 5.69 -6.32 9.08
CA GLU A 205 5.41 -7.08 7.86
C GLU A 205 4.04 -7.79 7.91
N GLN A 206 3.78 -8.54 8.99
CA GLN A 206 2.61 -9.44 9.06
C GLN A 206 1.33 -8.76 9.56
N ARG A 207 1.45 -7.61 10.23
CA ARG A 207 0.33 -6.96 10.93
C ARG A 207 0.22 -5.46 10.66
N SER A 208 0.84 -4.94 9.60
CA SER A 208 0.81 -3.51 9.22
C SER A 208 -0.58 -2.86 9.26
N LYS A 209 -1.61 -3.52 8.72
CA LYS A 209 -2.99 -3.04 8.76
C LYS A 209 -3.52 -2.92 10.21
N TYR A 210 -3.28 -3.92 11.03
CA TYR A 210 -3.65 -3.90 12.45
C TYR A 210 -2.90 -2.81 13.23
N LEU A 211 -1.60 -2.63 12.96
CA LEU A 211 -0.81 -1.56 13.56
C LEU A 211 -1.42 -0.18 13.26
N GLN A 212 -1.85 0.05 12.02
CA GLN A 212 -2.43 1.32 11.59
C GLN A 212 -3.87 1.52 12.09
N GLU A 213 -4.73 0.52 11.97
CA GLU A 213 -6.17 0.66 12.23
C GLU A 213 -6.54 0.48 13.70
N VAL A 214 -5.82 -0.39 14.43
CA VAL A 214 -6.16 -0.77 15.81
C VAL A 214 -5.21 -0.16 16.83
N LEU A 215 -3.91 -0.10 16.52
CA LEU A 215 -2.91 0.55 17.39
C LEU A 215 -2.66 2.01 17.02
N HIS A 216 -3.27 2.50 15.94
CA HIS A 216 -3.15 3.87 15.44
C HIS A 216 -1.69 4.30 15.19
N TRP A 217 -0.82 3.35 14.83
CA TRP A 217 0.57 3.61 14.48
C TRP A 217 0.68 4.14 13.05
N THR A 218 0.39 5.43 12.91
CA THR A 218 0.43 6.14 11.61
C THR A 218 1.82 6.63 11.24
N MET A 219 2.81 6.54 12.15
CA MET A 219 4.20 7.03 11.92
C MET A 219 4.93 6.31 10.79
N ILE A 220 4.50 5.08 10.43
CA ILE A 220 5.06 4.31 9.31
C ILE A 220 4.63 4.90 7.96
N VAL A 221 3.46 5.54 7.90
CA VAL A 221 2.82 5.97 6.66
C VAL A 221 3.64 7.01 5.90
N PRO A 222 4.18 8.09 6.52
CA PRO A 222 5.02 9.04 5.81
C PRO A 222 6.25 8.40 5.18
N TYR A 223 6.96 7.52 5.91
CA TYR A 223 8.14 6.84 5.39
C TYR A 223 7.80 5.97 4.19
N LEU A 224 6.73 5.17 4.29
CA LEU A 224 6.27 4.31 3.20
C LEU A 224 5.88 5.12 1.95
N ARG A 225 5.19 6.25 2.13
CA ARG A 225 4.81 7.17 1.05
C ARG A 225 6.03 7.77 0.36
N TRP A 226 7.02 8.23 1.12
CA TRP A 226 8.28 8.75 0.58
C TRP A 226 9.04 7.67 -0.21
N SER A 227 9.20 6.48 0.36
CA SER A 227 9.85 5.37 -0.35
C SER A 227 9.10 5.00 -1.62
N ASN A 228 7.77 4.97 -1.58
CA ASN A 228 6.94 4.68 -2.74
C ASN A 228 7.01 5.76 -3.84
N SER A 229 7.21 7.01 -3.45
CA SER A 229 7.39 8.13 -4.39
C SER A 229 8.67 8.00 -5.23
N TYR A 230 9.65 7.22 -4.77
CA TYR A 230 10.84 6.87 -5.55
C TYR A 230 10.72 5.51 -6.26
N TYR A 231 10.15 4.53 -5.56
CA TYR A 231 10.05 3.15 -6.04
C TYR A 231 9.09 3.00 -7.22
N LEU A 232 7.87 3.55 -7.12
CA LEU A 232 6.84 3.33 -8.15
C LEU A 232 7.30 3.86 -9.53
N PRO A 233 7.88 5.07 -9.66
CA PRO A 233 8.46 5.52 -10.92
C PRO A 233 9.59 4.60 -11.43
N SER A 234 10.48 4.14 -10.54
CA SER A 234 11.56 3.21 -10.91
C SER A 234 10.99 1.88 -11.44
N TYR A 235 9.96 1.36 -10.77
CA TYR A 235 9.27 0.13 -11.16
C TYR A 235 8.60 0.28 -12.54
N GLU A 236 7.91 1.40 -12.78
CA GLU A 236 7.24 1.68 -14.06
C GLU A 236 8.21 1.84 -15.23
N VAL A 237 9.39 2.42 -14.99
CA VAL A 237 10.43 2.54 -16.03
C VAL A 237 11.15 1.21 -16.24
N GLY A 238 11.16 0.32 -15.24
CA GLY A 238 11.87 -0.96 -15.27
C GLY A 238 13.35 -0.85 -14.90
N ARG A 239 13.78 0.27 -14.31
CA ARG A 239 15.15 0.55 -13.85
C ARG A 239 15.15 1.61 -12.76
N LEU A 240 16.23 1.72 -12.02
CA LEU A 240 16.41 2.78 -11.02
C LEU A 240 16.48 4.15 -11.70
N VAL A 241 15.52 5.02 -11.38
CA VAL A 241 15.54 6.41 -11.88
C VAL A 241 16.42 7.28 -10.98
N LYS A 242 17.15 8.22 -11.55
CA LYS A 242 17.85 9.26 -10.76
C LYS A 242 16.95 10.48 -10.65
N MET A 243 16.46 10.74 -9.44
CA MET A 243 15.57 11.86 -9.12
C MET A 243 16.31 12.87 -8.25
N GLU A 244 16.14 14.16 -8.53
CA GLU A 244 16.52 15.22 -7.60
C GLU A 244 15.47 15.34 -6.49
N ARG A 245 15.82 16.09 -5.44
CA ARG A 245 14.92 16.33 -4.30
C ARG A 245 13.56 16.87 -4.75
N ASN A 246 13.54 17.81 -5.69
CA ASN A 246 12.30 18.42 -6.18
C ASN A 246 11.44 17.42 -6.96
N ASP A 247 12.05 16.54 -7.77
CA ASP A 247 11.34 15.49 -8.49
C ASP A 247 10.63 14.53 -7.51
N LEU A 248 11.31 14.17 -6.42
CA LEU A 248 10.76 13.30 -5.39
C LEU A 248 9.60 13.97 -4.64
N ILE A 249 9.73 15.26 -4.29
CA ILE A 249 8.67 16.05 -3.65
C ILE A 249 7.45 16.15 -4.58
N ASP A 250 7.65 16.46 -5.85
CA ASP A 250 6.56 16.59 -6.81
C ASP A 250 5.83 15.27 -7.01
N THR A 251 6.56 14.16 -7.04
CA THR A 251 5.98 12.81 -7.10
C THR A 251 5.18 12.49 -5.83
N TYR A 252 5.71 12.83 -4.66
CA TYR A 252 5.01 12.64 -3.38
C TYR A 252 3.69 13.43 -3.31
N VAL A 253 3.73 14.72 -3.69
CA VAL A 253 2.54 15.58 -3.74
C VAL A 253 1.52 15.04 -4.74
N ARG A 254 1.98 14.58 -5.91
CA ARG A 254 1.12 13.99 -6.94
C ARG A 254 0.42 12.72 -6.45
N PHE A 255 1.14 11.79 -5.84
CA PHE A 255 0.59 10.51 -5.41
C PHE A 255 -0.30 10.61 -4.18
N HIS A 256 -0.04 11.57 -3.30
CA HIS A 256 -0.66 11.59 -1.97
C HIS A 256 -1.53 12.82 -1.72
N GLU A 257 -1.73 13.66 -2.73
CA GLU A 257 -2.45 14.94 -2.65
C GLU A 257 -2.01 15.79 -1.45
N ALA A 258 -0.74 15.64 -1.07
CA ALA A 258 -0.18 16.30 0.10
C ALA A 258 0.11 17.76 -0.23
N ARG A 259 -0.01 18.65 0.76
CA ARG A 259 0.55 19.99 0.63
C ARG A 259 2.06 19.87 0.40
N ARG A 260 2.61 20.68 -0.51
CA ARG A 260 4.07 20.74 -0.71
C ARG A 260 4.72 20.95 0.66
N PRO A 261 5.58 20.02 1.14
CA PRO A 261 6.23 20.18 2.42
C PRO A 261 7.12 21.43 2.36
N MET A 262 6.93 22.34 3.31
CA MET A 262 7.88 23.43 3.51
C MET A 262 9.12 22.83 4.13
N LEU A 263 10.14 22.60 3.32
CA LEU A 263 11.42 22.11 3.78
C LEU A 263 12.31 23.32 4.05
N THR A 264 12.50 23.66 5.32
CA THR A 264 13.55 24.56 5.81
C THR A 264 14.91 23.91 5.68
#